data_AF-J9E9J3-F1
#
_entry.id   AF-J9E9J3-F1
#
_cell.length_a   1.000
_cell.length_b   1.000
_cell.length_c   1.000
_cell.angle_alpha   90.00
_cell.angle_beta   90.00
_cell.angle_gamma   90.00
#
_symmetry.space_group_name_H-M   'P 1'
#
loop_
_entity.id
_entity.type
_entity.pdbx_description
1 polymer ?
#
loop_
_entity_poly.entity_id
_entity_poly.type
_entity_poly.pdbx_seq_one_letter_code
_entity_poly.pdbx_strand_id
1 'polypeptide(L)'
;MRYMGDENLKRGQTLTDCIYELLMICHQYQPLRDEVYCQIIRQTTNNKSSRASTSIRGWRLFSILTAYFDCSPVLRPYLFKYLADMASDPRRAYHGTAFICLQNLVKTFKYGGRQFLLSGSEIEAITMGKTLKRQLYHLPGGHRKVINTRSVTVVEEIIQQLCQELNVRSAAEQQEFCLCYILESG
;
A
#
# COMPACT_ATOMS: atom_id res chain seq x y z
N MET A 1 -7.21 16.06 -5.32
CA MET A 1 -7.54 16.30 -6.75
C MET A 1 -6.30 16.40 -7.65
N ARG A 2 -5.26 17.19 -7.29
CA ARG A 2 -4.01 17.30 -8.08
C ARG A 2 -3.35 15.98 -8.49
N TYR A 3 -3.21 15.03 -7.55
CA TYR A 3 -2.64 13.70 -7.86
C TYR A 3 -3.41 13.00 -9.00
N MET A 4 -4.75 13.09 -8.98
CA MET A 4 -5.64 12.48 -9.97
C MET A 4 -5.61 13.20 -11.32
N GLY A 5 -4.96 14.36 -11.41
CA GLY A 5 -4.89 15.18 -12.62
C GLY A 5 -6.16 16.01 -12.86
N ASP A 6 -7.05 16.12 -11.89
CA ASP A 6 -8.27 16.95 -11.99
C ASP A 6 -8.01 18.42 -11.67
N GLU A 7 -6.89 18.71 -11.03
CA GLU A 7 -6.40 20.07 -10.78
C GLU A 7 -4.94 20.17 -11.22
N ASN A 8 -4.52 21.38 -11.60
CA ASN A 8 -3.13 21.66 -11.93
C ASN A 8 -2.24 21.55 -10.69
N LEU A 9 -1.03 21.05 -10.89
CA LEU A 9 0.02 21.06 -9.87
C LEU A 9 0.44 22.50 -9.56
N LYS A 10 0.84 22.76 -8.32
CA LYS A 10 1.51 24.02 -7.98
C LYS A 10 2.83 24.13 -8.75
N ARG A 11 3.34 25.35 -8.94
CA ARG A 11 4.62 25.58 -9.63
C ARG A 11 5.74 24.79 -8.94
N GLY A 12 6.40 23.89 -9.67
CA GLY A 12 7.48 23.04 -9.17
C GLY A 12 7.04 21.84 -8.33
N GLN A 13 5.74 21.63 -8.10
CA GLN A 13 5.22 20.49 -7.34
C GLN A 13 5.13 19.24 -8.22
N THR A 14 5.57 18.10 -7.69
CA THR A 14 5.45 16.80 -8.33
C THR A 14 4.22 16.03 -7.82
N LEU A 15 3.88 14.91 -8.49
CA LEU A 15 2.86 13.98 -7.98
C LEU A 15 3.27 13.35 -6.66
N THR A 16 4.57 13.08 -6.50
CA THR A 16 5.16 12.55 -5.27
C THR A 16 4.97 13.53 -4.11
N ASP A 17 5.20 14.83 -4.33
CA ASP A 17 4.98 15.86 -3.31
C ASP A 17 3.51 15.91 -2.89
N CYS A 18 2.56 15.73 -3.81
CA CYS A 18 1.13 15.66 -3.47
C CYS A 18 0.81 14.49 -2.53
N ILE A 19 1.46 13.34 -2.74
CA ILE A 19 1.28 12.16 -1.88
C ILE A 19 1.89 12.43 -0.50
N TYR A 20 3.11 12.96 -0.43
CA TYR A 20 3.75 13.29 0.84
C TYR A 20 2.95 14.32 1.63
N GLU A 21 2.47 15.39 1.00
CA GLU A 21 1.59 16.38 1.64
C GLU A 21 0.35 15.70 2.28
N LEU A 22 -0.32 14.83 1.53
CA LEU A 22 -1.49 14.11 2.04
C LEU A 22 -1.15 13.17 3.20
N LEU A 23 -0.08 12.38 3.06
CA LEU A 23 0.35 11.44 4.09
C LEU A 23 0.74 12.17 5.39
N MET A 24 1.46 13.28 5.28
CA MET A 24 1.84 14.11 6.42
C MET A 24 0.60 14.68 7.13
N ILE A 25 -0.38 15.19 6.38
CA ILE A 25 -1.64 15.69 6.96
C ILE A 25 -2.39 14.58 7.71
N CYS A 26 -2.54 13.39 7.10
CA CYS A 26 -3.23 12.25 7.72
C CYS A 26 -2.49 11.69 8.95
N HIS A 27 -1.16 11.82 8.96
CA HIS A 27 -0.32 11.45 10.09
C HIS A 27 -0.49 12.44 11.25
N GLN A 28 -0.42 13.75 10.97
CA GLN A 28 -0.53 14.81 11.97
C GLN A 28 -1.95 14.95 12.53
N TYR A 29 -2.97 14.77 11.70
CA TYR A 29 -4.37 15.00 12.06
C TYR A 29 -5.20 13.73 11.82
N GLN A 30 -5.16 12.81 12.79
CA GLN A 30 -5.91 11.55 12.74
C GLN A 30 -7.42 11.71 12.43
N PRO A 31 -8.14 12.74 12.93
CA PRO A 31 -9.55 12.94 12.58
C PRO A 31 -9.80 13.17 11.08
N LEU A 32 -8.80 13.60 10.31
CA LEU A 32 -8.94 13.83 8.86
C LEU A 32 -8.85 12.53 8.05
N ARG A 33 -8.43 11.40 8.63
CA ARG A 33 -8.31 10.12 7.91
C ARG A 33 -9.64 9.67 7.31
N ASP A 34 -10.71 9.76 8.10
CA ASP A 34 -12.06 9.38 7.66
C ASP A 34 -12.54 10.27 6.51
N GLU A 35 -12.31 11.58 6.61
CA GLU A 35 -12.66 12.53 5.54
C GLU A 35 -11.90 12.22 4.25
N VAL A 36 -10.59 11.95 4.34
CA VAL A 36 -9.78 11.58 3.17
C VAL A 36 -10.28 10.27 2.55
N TYR A 37 -10.64 9.27 3.35
CA TYR A 37 -11.26 8.04 2.86
C TYR A 37 -12.58 8.32 2.14
N CYS A 38 -13.47 9.12 2.73
CA CYS A 38 -14.73 9.53 2.12
C CYS A 38 -14.53 10.24 0.78
N GLN A 39 -13.56 11.16 0.70
CA GLN A 39 -13.23 11.86 -0.54
C GLN A 39 -12.75 10.90 -1.63
N ILE A 40 -11.91 9.92 -1.29
CA ILE A 40 -11.42 8.95 -2.28
C ILE A 40 -12.52 7.98 -2.70
N ILE A 41 -13.36 7.52 -1.77
CA ILE A 41 -14.54 6.70 -2.10
C ILE A 41 -15.43 7.47 -3.08
N ARG A 42 -15.71 8.74 -2.81
CA ARG A 42 -16.48 9.60 -3.72
C ARG A 42 -15.82 9.70 -5.10
N GLN A 43 -14.50 9.87 -5.17
CA GLN A 43 -13.78 9.98 -6.44
C GLN A 43 -13.63 8.64 -7.19
N THR A 44 -13.80 7.50 -6.51
CA THR A 44 -13.73 6.15 -7.10
C THR A 44 -15.10 5.53 -7.37
N THR A 45 -16.18 6.12 -6.82
CA THR A 45 -17.57 5.71 -7.05
C THR A 45 -18.17 6.50 -8.20
N ASN A 46 -18.62 5.79 -9.25
CA ASN A 46 -19.37 6.37 -10.38
C ASN A 46 -18.73 7.65 -10.96
N ASN A 47 -17.40 7.66 -11.10
CA ASN A 47 -16.67 8.81 -11.60
C ASN A 47 -17.04 9.04 -13.08
N LYS A 48 -17.87 10.07 -13.32
CA LYS A 48 -18.36 10.47 -14.64
C LYS A 48 -17.30 11.22 -15.47
N SER A 49 -16.08 11.37 -14.97
CA SER A 49 -14.99 11.99 -15.73
C SER A 49 -14.77 11.22 -17.02
N SER A 50 -14.71 11.95 -18.14
CA SER A 50 -14.33 11.40 -19.45
C SER A 50 -12.88 10.87 -19.48
N ARG A 51 -12.07 11.19 -18.46
CA ARG A 51 -10.68 10.77 -18.34
C ARG A 51 -10.56 9.53 -17.47
N ALA A 52 -10.45 8.36 -18.12
CA ALA A 52 -10.19 7.08 -17.44
C ALA A 52 -8.92 7.11 -16.56
N SER A 53 -7.95 7.99 -16.87
CA SER A 53 -6.74 8.21 -16.08
C SER A 53 -6.99 8.80 -14.70
N THR A 54 -8.08 9.54 -14.50
CA THR A 54 -8.49 10.08 -13.20
C THR A 54 -8.86 8.94 -12.24
N SER A 55 -9.77 8.06 -12.66
CA SER A 55 -10.29 6.99 -11.79
C SER A 55 -9.20 6.02 -11.34
N ILE A 56 -8.32 5.58 -12.25
CA ILE A 56 -7.19 4.71 -11.88
C ILE A 56 -6.23 5.37 -10.89
N ARG A 57 -5.98 6.67 -11.01
CA ARG A 57 -5.15 7.40 -10.04
C ARG A 57 -5.85 7.51 -8.68
N GLY A 58 -7.17 7.67 -8.63
CA GLY A 58 -7.94 7.56 -7.39
C GLY A 58 -7.72 6.22 -6.69
N TRP A 59 -7.80 5.11 -7.43
CA TRP A 59 -7.53 3.77 -6.89
C TRP A 59 -6.08 3.56 -6.47
N ARG A 60 -5.11 4.10 -7.22
CA ARG A 60 -3.68 4.07 -6.84
C ARG A 60 -3.45 4.84 -5.53
N LEU A 61 -4.04 6.01 -5.39
CA LEU A 61 -4.01 6.80 -4.15
C LEU A 61 -4.63 6.02 -2.97
N PHE A 62 -5.76 5.36 -3.21
CA PHE A 62 -6.42 4.52 -2.21
C PHE A 62 -5.50 3.38 -1.74
N SER A 63 -4.78 2.74 -2.67
CA SER A 63 -3.83 1.67 -2.32
C SER A 63 -2.66 2.16 -1.47
N ILE A 64 -2.24 3.42 -1.65
CA ILE A 64 -1.22 4.04 -0.81
C ILE A 64 -1.79 4.29 0.58
N LEU A 65 -2.95 4.97 0.73
CA LEU A 65 -3.47 5.30 2.06
C LEU A 65 -3.81 4.07 2.91
N THR A 66 -4.40 3.05 2.29
CA THR A 66 -4.73 1.79 2.99
C THR A 66 -3.50 1.05 3.50
N ALA A 67 -2.29 1.38 3.03
CA ALA A 67 -1.02 0.86 3.54
C ALA A 67 -0.47 1.66 4.74
N TYR A 68 -1.00 2.85 5.00
CA TYR A 68 -0.53 3.75 6.07
C TYR A 68 -1.50 3.84 7.24
N PHE A 69 -2.78 4.04 6.96
CA PHE A 69 -3.72 4.52 7.97
C PHE A 69 -4.93 3.60 8.14
N ASP A 70 -5.31 3.37 9.40
CA ASP A 70 -6.62 2.86 9.75
C ASP A 70 -7.69 3.97 9.60
N CYS A 71 -8.95 3.60 9.85
CA CYS A 71 -10.08 4.52 9.93
C CYS A 71 -10.81 4.35 11.27
N SER A 72 -11.71 5.26 11.59
CA SER A 72 -12.49 5.16 12.81
C SER A 72 -13.35 3.89 12.85
N PRO A 73 -13.75 3.42 14.05
CA PRO A 73 -14.70 2.32 14.18
C PRO A 73 -16.04 2.57 13.48
N VAL A 74 -16.43 3.85 13.33
CA VAL A 74 -17.66 4.25 12.65
C VAL A 74 -17.56 4.02 11.15
N LEU A 75 -16.45 4.44 10.51
CA LEU A 75 -16.27 4.28 9.07
C LEU A 75 -15.88 2.84 8.68
N ARG A 76 -15.19 2.12 9.57
CA ARG A 76 -14.64 0.77 9.32
C ARG A 76 -15.58 -0.20 8.60
N PRO A 77 -16.79 -0.50 9.08
CA PRO A 77 -17.65 -1.48 8.41
C PRO A 77 -18.01 -1.07 6.98
N TYR A 78 -18.21 0.23 6.73
CA TYR A 78 -18.54 0.76 5.41
C TYR A 78 -17.34 0.73 4.46
N LEU A 79 -16.15 1.08 4.95
CA LEU A 79 -14.92 1.04 4.17
C LEU A 79 -14.58 -0.40 3.73
N PHE A 80 -14.67 -1.36 4.66
CA PHE A 80 -14.45 -2.78 4.34
C PHE A 80 -15.47 -3.30 3.34
N LYS A 81 -16.76 -3.01 3.54
CA LYS A 81 -17.83 -3.43 2.62
C LYS A 81 -17.61 -2.85 1.22
N TYR A 82 -17.34 -1.55 1.12
CA TYR A 82 -17.08 -0.90 -0.17
C TYR A 82 -15.92 -1.56 -0.93
N LEU A 83 -14.77 -1.77 -0.27
CA LEU A 83 -13.61 -2.39 -0.90
C LEU A 83 -13.88 -3.85 -1.28
N ALA A 84 -14.61 -4.61 -0.44
CA ALA A 84 -15.00 -5.98 -0.73
C ALA A 84 -15.94 -6.07 -1.95
N ASP A 85 -16.98 -5.24 -2.00
CA ASP A 85 -17.94 -5.20 -3.12
C ASP A 85 -17.26 -4.77 -4.43
N MET A 86 -16.25 -3.90 -4.36
CA MET A 86 -15.47 -3.49 -5.53
C MET A 86 -14.45 -4.56 -5.97
N ALA A 87 -13.95 -5.37 -5.04
CA ALA A 87 -12.99 -6.44 -5.32
C ALA A 87 -13.65 -7.75 -5.77
N SER A 88 -14.92 -8.00 -5.40
CA SER A 88 -15.57 -9.30 -5.58
C SER A 88 -15.98 -9.64 -7.01
N ASP A 89 -16.21 -8.62 -7.85
CA ASP A 89 -16.64 -8.80 -9.25
C ASP A 89 -15.45 -8.59 -10.21
N PRO A 90 -14.89 -9.65 -10.81
CA PRO A 90 -13.77 -9.54 -11.75
C PRO A 90 -14.09 -8.70 -13.00
N ARG A 91 -15.37 -8.49 -13.32
CA ARG A 91 -15.80 -7.68 -14.46
C ARG A 91 -15.79 -6.19 -14.15
N ARG A 92 -15.76 -5.80 -12.86
CA ARG A 92 -15.64 -4.39 -12.48
C ARG A 92 -14.26 -3.85 -12.83
N ALA A 93 -14.27 -2.63 -13.35
CA ALA A 93 -13.06 -1.87 -13.52
C ALA A 93 -12.35 -1.74 -12.17
N TYR A 94 -11.03 -1.90 -12.18
CA TYR A 94 -10.17 -1.72 -11.01
C TYR A 94 -10.37 -2.72 -9.86
N HIS A 95 -11.13 -3.82 -10.05
CA HIS A 95 -11.33 -4.84 -9.00
C HIS A 95 -10.00 -5.35 -8.42
N GLY A 96 -8.97 -5.53 -9.25
CA GLY A 96 -7.64 -5.95 -8.79
C GLY A 96 -6.96 -4.92 -7.88
N THR A 97 -7.15 -3.62 -8.13
CA THR A 97 -6.63 -2.56 -7.24
C THR A 97 -7.47 -2.43 -5.98
N ALA A 98 -8.80 -2.60 -6.07
CA ALA A 98 -9.67 -2.66 -4.90
C ALA A 98 -9.29 -3.83 -3.98
N PHE A 99 -8.98 -5.00 -4.55
CA PHE A 99 -8.47 -6.15 -3.80
C PHE A 99 -7.16 -5.83 -3.08
N ILE A 100 -6.23 -5.14 -3.73
CA ILE A 100 -4.98 -4.68 -3.09
C ILE A 100 -5.29 -3.72 -1.92
N CYS A 101 -6.20 -2.76 -2.10
CA CYS A 101 -6.61 -1.83 -1.04
C CYS A 101 -7.19 -2.58 0.17
N LEU A 102 -8.03 -3.59 -0.09
CA LEU A 102 -8.61 -4.44 0.94
C LEU A 102 -7.54 -5.21 1.72
N GLN A 103 -6.60 -5.86 1.01
CA GLN A 103 -5.48 -6.56 1.64
C GLN A 103 -4.60 -5.63 2.47
N ASN A 104 -4.30 -4.44 1.94
CA ASN A 104 -3.53 -3.43 2.65
C ASN A 104 -4.26 -3.00 3.93
N LEU A 105 -5.55 -2.72 3.85
CA LEU A 105 -6.34 -2.29 4.99
C LEU A 105 -6.39 -3.35 6.10
N VAL A 106 -6.60 -4.63 5.75
CA VAL A 106 -6.54 -5.75 6.72
C VAL A 106 -5.21 -5.75 7.46
N LYS A 107 -4.09 -5.62 6.74
CA LYS A 107 -2.76 -5.61 7.34
C LYS A 107 -2.51 -4.36 8.18
N THR A 108 -2.96 -3.21 7.72
CA THR A 108 -2.84 -1.95 8.47
C THR A 108 -3.56 -2.04 9.81
N PHE A 109 -4.77 -2.61 9.85
CA PHE A 109 -5.47 -2.88 11.11
C PHE A 109 -4.79 -3.93 11.99
N LYS A 110 -4.13 -4.94 11.39
CA LYS A 110 -3.45 -6.01 12.14
C LYS A 110 -2.09 -5.56 12.70
N TYR A 111 -1.34 -4.76 11.95
CA TYR A 111 0.08 -4.48 12.21
C TYR A 111 0.40 -2.98 12.42
N GLY A 112 -0.61 -2.10 12.39
CA GLY A 112 -0.43 -0.66 12.69
C GLY A 112 -0.01 0.22 11.50
N GLY A 113 -0.05 -0.30 10.27
CA GLY A 113 0.28 0.45 9.06
C GLY A 113 1.74 0.89 8.98
N ARG A 114 2.09 1.54 7.87
CA ARG A 114 3.44 2.06 7.65
C ARG A 114 3.75 3.32 8.46
N GLN A 115 4.95 3.34 9.03
CA GLN A 115 5.45 4.48 9.83
C GLN A 115 6.34 5.43 9.04
N PHE A 116 7.02 4.95 7.99
CA PHE A 116 7.93 5.76 7.17
C PHE A 116 7.36 6.00 5.78
N LEU A 117 7.70 7.15 5.20
CA LEU A 117 7.31 7.50 3.84
C LEU A 117 7.96 6.55 2.83
N LEU A 118 7.19 6.21 1.80
CA LEU A 118 7.67 5.53 0.61
C LEU A 118 8.74 6.39 -0.06
N SER A 119 9.71 5.75 -0.71
CA SER A 119 10.62 6.48 -1.60
C SER A 119 9.86 7.04 -2.81
N GLY A 120 10.41 8.09 -3.43
CA GLY A 120 9.81 8.70 -4.62
C GLY A 120 9.65 7.68 -5.77
N SER A 121 10.63 6.80 -5.95
CA SER A 121 10.59 5.74 -6.97
C SER A 121 9.50 4.69 -6.69
N GLU A 122 9.21 4.38 -5.42
CA GLU A 122 8.08 3.51 -5.06
C GLU A 122 6.73 4.19 -5.35
N ILE A 123 6.59 5.48 -5.05
CA ILE A 123 5.38 6.24 -5.37
C ILE A 123 5.17 6.31 -6.89
N GLU A 124 6.22 6.57 -7.66
CA GLU A 124 6.17 6.55 -9.12
C GLU A 124 5.79 5.16 -9.65
N ALA A 125 6.36 4.10 -9.08
CA ALA A 125 6.02 2.72 -9.44
C ALA A 125 4.53 2.43 -9.21
N ILE A 126 4.00 2.75 -8.02
CA ILE A 126 2.57 2.59 -7.70
C ILE A 126 1.71 3.46 -8.62
N THR A 127 2.16 4.69 -8.90
CA THR A 127 1.51 5.62 -9.82
C THR A 127 1.45 5.07 -11.25
N MET A 128 2.40 4.21 -11.66
CA MET A 128 2.36 3.45 -12.91
C MET A 128 1.60 2.13 -12.83
N GLY A 129 1.10 1.73 -11.65
CA GLY A 129 0.39 0.48 -11.42
C GLY A 129 1.27 -0.70 -11.01
N LYS A 130 2.57 -0.47 -10.75
CA LYS A 130 3.49 -1.49 -10.23
C LYS A 130 3.41 -1.50 -8.70
N THR A 131 2.90 -2.60 -8.14
CA THR A 131 2.72 -2.76 -6.68
C THR A 131 3.64 -3.81 -6.06
N LEU A 132 4.44 -4.50 -6.89
CA LEU A 132 5.41 -5.49 -6.50
C LEU A 132 6.83 -4.95 -6.72
N LYS A 133 7.68 -5.12 -5.71
CA LYS A 133 9.12 -4.85 -5.75
C LYS A 133 9.87 -6.16 -5.58
N ARG A 134 10.74 -6.49 -6.53
CA ARG A 134 11.66 -7.62 -6.41
C ARG A 134 12.75 -7.25 -5.41
N GLN A 135 12.69 -7.83 -4.22
CA GLN A 135 13.67 -7.61 -3.16
C GLN A 135 14.56 -8.84 -3.04
N LEU A 136 15.87 -8.60 -3.01
CA LEU A 136 16.85 -9.62 -2.78
C LEU A 136 17.07 -9.78 -1.26
N TYR A 137 17.01 -11.02 -0.79
CA TYR A 137 17.30 -11.45 0.57
C TYR A 137 18.54 -12.33 0.55
N HIS A 138 19.44 -12.08 1.49
CA HIS A 138 20.66 -12.86 1.68
C HIS A 138 20.41 -13.88 2.79
N LEU A 139 20.78 -15.12 2.54
CA LEU A 139 20.71 -16.22 3.49
C LEU A 139 22.13 -16.63 3.92
N PRO A 140 22.27 -17.31 5.07
CA PRO A 140 23.54 -17.89 5.48
C PRO A 140 24.17 -18.79 4.40
N GLY A 141 25.50 -18.82 4.34
CA GLY A 141 26.24 -19.62 3.35
C GLY A 141 26.27 -19.03 1.94
N GLY A 142 26.00 -17.73 1.77
CA GLY A 142 26.11 -17.03 0.49
C GLY A 142 24.91 -17.21 -0.45
N HIS A 143 23.87 -17.92 -0.01
CA HIS A 143 22.65 -18.09 -0.77
C HIS A 143 21.86 -16.78 -0.87
N ARG A 144 21.19 -16.58 -2.00
CA ARG A 144 20.43 -15.37 -2.29
C ARG A 144 19.07 -15.74 -2.85
N LYS A 145 18.02 -15.10 -2.34
CA LYS A 145 16.65 -15.30 -2.82
C LYS A 145 16.01 -13.99 -3.21
N VAL A 146 15.36 -13.97 -4.38
CA VAL A 146 14.54 -12.83 -4.79
C VAL A 146 13.08 -13.11 -4.43
N ILE A 147 12.49 -12.26 -3.59
CA ILE A 147 11.10 -12.32 -3.17
C ILE A 147 10.37 -11.07 -3.64
N ASN A 148 9.14 -11.24 -4.13
CA ASN A 148 8.28 -10.13 -4.48
C ASN A 148 7.64 -9.55 -3.21
N THR A 149 8.04 -8.33 -2.89
CA THR A 149 7.52 -7.57 -1.75
C THR A 149 6.48 -6.56 -2.21
N ARG A 150 5.53 -6.27 -1.33
CA ARG A 150 4.56 -5.20 -1.49
C ARG A 150 4.84 -4.10 -0.49
N SER A 151 4.13 -3.02 -0.71
CA SER A 151 4.06 -1.88 0.18
C SER A 151 3.60 -2.22 1.62
N VAL A 152 2.94 -3.35 1.85
CA VAL A 152 2.47 -3.77 3.19
C VAL A 152 3.09 -5.08 3.65
N THR A 153 4.15 -5.53 2.98
CA THR A 153 4.82 -6.78 3.36
C THR A 153 5.54 -6.59 4.69
N VAL A 154 5.21 -7.42 5.66
CA VAL A 154 5.86 -7.41 6.98
C VAL A 154 7.00 -8.43 7.02
N VAL A 155 7.94 -8.22 7.95
CA VAL A 155 9.10 -9.10 8.14
C VAL A 155 8.68 -10.55 8.41
N GLU A 156 7.61 -10.74 9.18
CA GLU A 156 7.03 -12.06 9.49
C GLU A 156 6.71 -12.86 8.22
N GLU A 157 6.09 -12.24 7.21
CA GLU A 157 5.74 -12.93 5.95
C GLU A 157 6.98 -13.37 5.17
N ILE A 158 8.03 -12.56 5.22
CA ILE A 158 9.29 -12.88 4.55
C ILE A 158 10.01 -14.02 5.25
N ILE A 159 10.05 -14.00 6.58
CA ILE A 159 10.62 -15.09 7.37
C ILE A 159 9.86 -16.38 7.08
N GLN A 160 8.53 -16.36 7.13
CA GLN A 160 7.69 -17.53 6.81
C GLN A 160 8.00 -18.07 5.41
N GLN A 161 8.10 -17.20 4.40
CA GLN A 161 8.41 -17.62 3.03
C GLN A 161 9.83 -18.21 2.91
N LEU A 162 10.84 -17.60 3.53
CA LEU A 162 12.21 -18.12 3.50
C LEU A 162 12.32 -19.45 4.27
N CYS A 163 11.68 -19.57 5.42
CA CYS A 163 11.67 -20.80 6.21
C CYS A 163 10.99 -21.95 5.47
N GLN A 164 9.89 -21.68 4.73
CA GLN A 164 9.28 -22.69 3.86
C GLN A 164 10.26 -23.24 2.81
N GLU A 165 11.07 -22.36 2.22
CA GLU A 165 12.11 -22.76 1.25
C GLU A 165 13.26 -23.55 1.89
N LEU A 166 13.60 -23.23 3.14
CA LEU A 166 14.55 -23.99 3.95
C LEU A 166 13.97 -25.27 4.56
N ASN A 167 12.70 -25.58 4.27
CA ASN A 167 11.93 -26.69 4.84
C ASN A 167 11.80 -26.64 6.39
N VAL A 168 11.86 -25.43 6.97
CA VAL A 168 11.59 -25.13 8.37
C VAL A 168 10.09 -24.87 8.54
N ARG A 169 9.36 -25.85 9.07
CA ARG A 169 7.88 -25.81 9.15
C ARG A 169 7.35 -25.49 10.54
N SER A 170 8.16 -25.65 11.59
CA SER A 170 7.73 -25.37 12.96
C SER A 170 7.62 -23.86 13.18
N ALA A 171 6.46 -23.42 13.68
CA ALA A 171 6.27 -22.01 14.03
C ALA A 171 7.24 -21.55 15.13
N ALA A 172 7.61 -22.43 16.06
CA ALA A 172 8.58 -22.13 17.10
C ALA A 172 9.99 -21.90 16.50
N GLU A 173 10.42 -22.76 15.57
CA GLU A 173 11.71 -22.58 14.89
C GLU A 173 11.72 -21.31 14.03
N GLN A 174 10.60 -20.98 13.37
CA GLN A 174 10.51 -19.74 12.58
C GLN A 174 10.68 -18.47 13.42
N GLN A 175 10.33 -18.51 14.71
CA GLN A 175 10.54 -17.37 15.62
C GLN A 175 12.02 -17.13 15.97
N GLU A 176 12.90 -18.11 15.70
CA GLU A 176 14.35 -17.95 15.89
C GLU A 176 15.02 -17.22 14.73
N PHE A 177 14.31 -16.98 13.63
CA PHE A 177 14.80 -16.24 12.48
C PHE A 177 14.52 -14.74 12.63
N CYS A 178 15.43 -13.92 12.12
CA CYS A 178 15.26 -12.47 12.01
C CYS A 178 15.77 -11.97 10.66
N LEU A 179 15.34 -10.77 10.27
CA LEU A 179 15.89 -10.05 9.13
C LEU A 179 16.75 -8.90 9.62
N CYS A 180 17.99 -8.86 9.16
CA CYS A 180 18.93 -7.79 9.42
C CYS A 180 19.16 -6.97 8.15
N TYR A 181 19.30 -5.67 8.32
CA TYR A 181 19.80 -4.80 7.26
C TYR A 181 21.32 -4.66 7.44
N ILE A 182 22.08 -5.05 6.40
CA ILE A 182 23.54 -4.99 6.42
C ILE A 182 23.97 -3.70 5.72
N LEU A 183 24.68 -2.85 6.47
CA LEU A 183 25.38 -1.68 5.94
C LEU A 183 26.81 -2.13 5.60
N GLU A 184 27.12 -2.23 4.31
CA GLU A 184 28.51 -2.41 3.89
C GLU A 184 29.23 -1.07 4.06
N SER A 185 30.19 -1.02 4.99
CA SER A 185 31.12 0.09 5.10
C SER A 185 31.98 0.10 3.84
N GLY A 186 31.79 1.12 2.99
CA GLY A 186 32.62 1.35 1.80
C GLY A 186 34.03 1.80 2.14
#